data_AF-K6X7G3-F1
#
_entry.id   AF-K6X7G3-F1
#
_cell.length_a   1.000
_cell.length_b   1.000
_cell.length_c   1.000
_cell.angle_alpha   90.00
_cell.angle_beta   90.00
_cell.angle_gamma   90.00
#
_symmetry.space_group_name_H-M   'P 1'
#
loop_
_entity.id
_entity.type
_entity.pdbx_description
1 polymer ?
#
loop_
_entity_poly.entity_id
_entity_poly.type
_entity_poly.pdbx_seq_one_letter_code
_entity_poly.pdbx_strand_id
1 'polypeptide(L)'
;MSSRTDRAASAQFADATDALAQVRLRPEIHLEEIPAPQRIAPHSVALSAEVVRPGSEDALASGRFVVLFDPASPEAWESPWRVVTFVRARLEPELGADPLLGEVGWSWLTDAIHANGAGFRALGGTVTRVVSESFGALADRDGEVEIEVRASWSPTEPDLGEHLLIWSELLCTVAGLPPLPQGVTALSGHSR
;
A
#
# COMPACT_ATOMS: atom_id res chain seq x y z
N MET A 1 10.24 3.40 35.75
CA MET A 1 9.20 4.04 34.90
C MET A 1 9.32 3.61 33.44
N SER A 2 10.53 3.59 32.85
CA SER A 2 10.78 3.18 31.45
C SER A 2 10.21 1.80 31.05
N SER A 3 10.34 0.78 31.91
CA SER A 3 9.91 -0.60 31.58
C SER A 3 8.40 -0.79 31.49
N ARG A 4 7.61 0.05 32.16
CA ARG A 4 6.14 -0.04 32.12
C ARG A 4 5.58 0.63 30.87
N THR A 5 6.18 1.74 30.46
CA THR A 5 5.82 2.45 29.23
C THR A 5 6.16 1.63 27.99
N ASP A 6 7.33 0.98 27.99
CA ASP A 6 7.78 0.09 26.90
C ASP A 6 6.86 -1.13 26.73
N ARG A 7 6.43 -1.74 27.85
CA ARG A 7 5.45 -2.84 27.83
C ARG A 7 4.08 -2.40 27.31
N ALA A 8 3.61 -1.21 27.69
CA ALA A 8 2.33 -0.68 27.22
C ALA A 8 2.37 -0.33 25.73
N ALA A 9 3.47 0.25 25.25
CA ALA A 9 3.73 0.52 23.84
C ALA A 9 3.74 -0.78 23.01
N SER A 10 4.44 -1.80 23.49
CA SER A 10 4.47 -3.12 22.85
C SER A 10 3.09 -3.76 22.76
N ALA A 11 2.27 -3.64 23.81
CA ALA A 11 0.90 -4.15 23.81
C ALA A 11 -0.01 -3.38 22.83
N GLN A 12 0.07 -2.05 22.83
CA GLN A 12 -0.67 -1.22 21.88
C GLN A 12 -0.30 -1.53 20.43
N PHE A 13 0.98 -1.75 20.16
CA PHE A 13 1.45 -2.15 18.84
C PHE A 13 0.91 -3.54 18.45
N ALA A 14 0.96 -4.51 19.36
CA ALA A 14 0.43 -5.86 19.14
C ALA A 14 -1.08 -5.84 18.82
N ASP A 15 -1.87 -5.12 19.62
CA ASP A 15 -3.32 -4.98 19.42
C ASP A 15 -3.64 -4.37 18.04
N ALA A 16 -2.87 -3.35 17.62
CA ALA A 16 -3.04 -2.72 16.31
C ALA A 16 -2.65 -3.66 15.16
N THR A 17 -1.60 -4.47 15.33
CA THR A 17 -1.18 -5.45 14.30
C THR A 17 -2.14 -6.64 14.21
N ASP A 18 -2.81 -7.02 15.30
CA ASP A 18 -3.84 -8.07 15.27
C ASP A 18 -5.02 -7.65 14.39
N ALA A 19 -5.35 -6.35 14.34
CA ALA A 19 -6.38 -5.83 13.45
C ALA A 19 -6.04 -6.02 11.96
N LEU A 20 -4.75 -5.91 11.58
CA LEU A 20 -4.29 -6.15 10.21
C LEU A 20 -4.57 -7.60 9.76
N ALA A 21 -4.33 -8.58 10.65
CA ALA A 21 -4.55 -9.99 10.35
C ALA A 21 -6.03 -10.35 10.15
N GLN A 22 -6.96 -9.52 10.62
CA GLN A 22 -8.40 -9.74 10.44
C GLN A 22 -8.95 -9.15 9.13
N VAL A 23 -8.18 -8.32 8.43
CA VAL A 23 -8.63 -7.68 7.18
C VAL A 23 -8.88 -8.74 6.11
N ARG A 24 -10.04 -8.62 5.43
CA ARG A 24 -10.40 -9.48 4.31
C ARG A 24 -10.08 -8.76 3.00
N LEU A 25 -9.04 -9.24 2.33
CA LEU A 25 -8.60 -8.72 1.05
C LEU A 25 -9.26 -9.47 -0.12
N ARG A 26 -9.18 -8.85 -1.30
CA ARG A 26 -9.55 -9.45 -2.57
C ARG A 26 -8.73 -10.72 -2.85
N PRO A 27 -9.31 -11.75 -3.49
CA PRO A 27 -8.61 -12.99 -3.78
C PRO A 27 -7.46 -12.81 -4.78
N GLU A 28 -7.46 -11.73 -5.56
CA GLU A 28 -6.34 -11.37 -6.45
C GLU A 28 -5.12 -10.85 -5.68
N ILE A 29 -5.27 -10.46 -4.40
CA ILE A 29 -4.19 -9.93 -3.57
C ILE A 29 -3.53 -11.07 -2.80
N HIS A 30 -2.26 -11.32 -3.11
CA HIS A 30 -1.41 -12.22 -2.35
C HIS A 30 -0.59 -11.39 -1.37
N LEU A 31 -0.96 -11.44 -0.09
CA LEU A 31 -0.32 -10.69 1.00
C LEU A 31 0.65 -11.59 1.77
N GLU A 32 1.83 -11.08 2.07
CA GLU A 32 2.80 -11.72 2.94
C GLU A 32 3.44 -10.72 3.91
N GLU A 33 3.82 -11.20 5.10
CA GLU A 33 4.63 -10.42 6.02
C GLU A 33 6.11 -10.52 5.61
N ILE A 34 6.79 -9.38 5.56
CA ILE A 34 8.20 -9.27 5.20
C ILE A 34 9.01 -8.62 6.33
N PRO A 35 10.35 -8.77 6.35
CA PRO A 35 11.18 -8.08 7.34
C PRO A 35 10.95 -6.57 7.32
N ALA A 36 10.53 -6.03 8.47
CA ALA A 36 10.27 -4.61 8.63
C ALA A 36 11.58 -3.78 8.69
N PRO A 37 11.55 -2.51 8.24
CA PRO A 37 12.73 -1.66 8.29
C PRO A 37 13.18 -1.41 9.72
N GLN A 38 14.47 -1.61 9.96
CA GLN A 38 15.07 -1.44 11.28
C GLN A 38 15.53 0.01 11.49
N ARG A 39 15.52 0.45 12.75
CA ARG A 39 16.09 1.74 13.22
C ARG A 39 15.31 3.01 12.81
N ILE A 40 14.13 2.90 12.22
CA ILE A 40 13.26 4.06 11.96
C ILE A 40 12.34 4.33 13.15
N ALA A 41 11.81 3.26 13.77
CA ALA A 41 10.89 3.31 14.89
C ALA A 41 11.20 2.18 15.90
N PRO A 42 10.79 2.32 17.17
CA PRO A 42 10.88 1.23 18.15
C PRO A 42 10.09 -0.02 17.74
N HIS A 43 8.94 0.16 17.09
CA HIS A 43 8.09 -0.93 16.62
C HIS A 43 7.73 -0.73 15.16
N SER A 44 7.70 -1.82 14.40
CA SER A 44 7.38 -1.78 12.97
C SER A 44 6.90 -3.13 12.46
N VAL A 45 5.96 -3.12 11.52
CA VAL A 45 5.53 -4.28 10.73
C VAL A 45 5.56 -3.90 9.25
N ALA A 46 5.89 -4.86 8.39
CA ALA A 46 5.90 -4.64 6.95
C ALA A 46 5.21 -5.79 6.24
N LEU A 47 4.33 -5.43 5.31
CA LEU A 47 3.63 -6.34 4.45
C LEU A 47 4.05 -6.09 3.00
N SER A 48 4.20 -7.14 2.23
CA SER A 48 4.32 -7.10 0.78
C SER A 48 3.04 -7.66 0.17
N ALA A 49 2.63 -7.14 -0.97
CA ALA A 49 1.59 -7.80 -1.75
C ALA A 49 1.85 -7.75 -3.24
N GLU A 50 1.35 -8.76 -3.92
CA GLU A 50 1.25 -8.82 -5.37
C GLU A 50 -0.22 -8.99 -5.77
N VAL A 51 -0.61 -8.32 -6.85
CA VAL A 51 -1.92 -8.50 -7.47
C VAL A 51 -1.75 -9.41 -8.67
N VAL A 52 -2.36 -10.58 -8.63
CA VAL A 52 -2.25 -11.59 -9.68
C VAL A 52 -3.65 -11.88 -10.23
N ARG A 53 -3.79 -11.89 -11.55
CA ARG A 53 -5.06 -12.28 -12.19
C ARG A 53 -5.29 -13.78 -11.96
N PRO A 54 -6.53 -14.23 -11.66
CA PRO A 54 -6.83 -15.65 -11.61
C PRO A 54 -6.39 -16.39 -12.87
N GLY A 55 -5.54 -17.41 -12.70
CA GLY A 55 -5.00 -18.21 -13.80
C GLY A 55 -3.77 -17.63 -14.51
N SER A 56 -3.19 -16.54 -13.98
CA SER A 56 -1.91 -15.97 -14.43
C SER A 56 -0.84 -16.18 -13.36
N GLU A 57 0.42 -16.25 -13.76
CA GLU A 57 1.58 -16.15 -12.84
C GLU A 57 2.18 -14.73 -12.83
N ASP A 58 1.84 -13.90 -13.83
CA ASP A 58 2.33 -12.53 -13.91
C ASP A 58 1.58 -11.60 -12.95
N ALA A 59 2.33 -10.93 -12.09
CA ALA A 59 1.82 -9.89 -11.21
C ALA A 59 1.53 -8.60 -12.01
N LEU A 60 0.29 -8.10 -11.85
CA LEU A 60 -0.18 -6.85 -12.44
C LEU A 60 0.39 -5.63 -11.68
N ALA A 61 0.44 -5.76 -10.35
CA ALA A 61 1.03 -4.75 -9.47
C ALA A 61 1.71 -5.42 -8.29
N SER A 62 2.63 -4.70 -7.67
CA SER A 62 3.21 -5.09 -6.39
C SER A 62 3.35 -3.87 -5.49
N GLY A 63 3.34 -4.10 -4.18
CA GLY A 63 3.51 -3.01 -3.23
C GLY A 63 4.02 -3.46 -1.88
N ARG A 64 4.39 -2.48 -1.07
CA ARG A 64 4.74 -2.64 0.33
C ARG A 64 3.92 -1.71 1.19
N PHE A 65 3.45 -2.21 2.32
CA PHE A 65 2.76 -1.47 3.37
C PHE A 65 3.55 -1.60 4.66
N VAL A 66 4.15 -0.51 5.11
CA VAL A 66 4.96 -0.49 6.33
C VAL A 66 4.25 0.36 7.36
N VAL A 67 4.03 -0.20 8.54
CA VAL A 67 3.58 0.54 9.71
C VAL A 67 4.75 0.73 10.66
N LEU A 68 4.92 1.96 11.10
CA LEU A 68 5.89 2.37 12.10
C LEU A 68 5.13 2.92 13.30
N PHE A 69 5.58 2.57 14.50
CA PHE A 69 5.03 3.07 15.74
C PHE A 69 6.13 3.55 16.67
N ASP A 70 6.02 4.82 17.07
CA ASP A 70 6.89 5.46 18.04
C ASP A 70 6.04 6.22 19.08
N PRO A 71 5.96 5.73 20.33
CA PRO A 71 5.24 6.39 21.42
C PRO A 71 5.73 7.82 21.71
N ALA A 72 6.95 8.18 21.28
CA ALA A 72 7.45 9.55 21.40
C ALA A 72 6.74 10.53 20.45
N SER A 73 5.96 10.03 19.48
CA SER A 73 5.21 10.80 18.49
C SER A 73 6.06 11.87 17.82
N PRO A 74 7.03 11.48 16.96
CA PRO A 74 7.91 12.41 16.26
C PRO A 74 7.11 13.55 15.60
N GLU A 75 7.60 14.79 15.72
CA GLU A 75 6.90 15.97 15.20
C GLU A 75 6.58 15.85 13.71
N ALA A 76 7.53 15.32 12.91
CA ALA A 76 7.35 15.10 11.47
C ALA A 76 6.24 14.10 11.11
N TRP A 77 5.77 13.28 12.05
CA TRP A 77 4.67 12.34 11.83
C TRP A 77 3.34 12.92 12.30
N GLU A 78 3.34 13.90 13.19
CA GLU A 78 2.13 14.46 13.81
C GLU A 78 1.23 13.38 14.46
N SER A 79 1.79 12.21 14.77
CA SER A 79 1.13 11.01 15.33
C SER A 79 2.20 10.02 15.83
N PRO A 80 1.90 9.15 16.81
CA PRO A 80 2.76 8.02 17.12
C PRO A 80 2.82 6.97 16.00
N TRP A 81 1.91 7.04 15.03
CA TRP A 81 1.82 6.10 13.91
C TRP A 81 2.29 6.72 12.61
N ARG A 82 2.98 5.93 11.78
CA ARG A 82 3.30 6.29 10.40
C ARG A 82 3.15 5.10 9.49
N VAL A 83 2.35 5.27 8.44
CA VAL A 83 2.31 4.34 7.30
C VAL A 83 3.24 4.85 6.21
N VAL A 84 4.04 3.96 5.64
CA VAL A 84 4.88 4.20 4.48
C VAL A 84 4.57 3.15 3.43
N THR A 85 4.35 3.58 2.19
CA THR A 85 4.00 2.71 1.07
C THR A 85 4.88 2.95 -0.16
N PHE A 86 5.08 1.86 -0.89
CA PHE A 86 5.56 1.84 -2.26
C PHE A 86 4.63 0.93 -3.04
N VAL A 87 4.05 1.40 -4.15
CA VAL A 87 3.26 0.59 -5.09
C VAL A 87 3.81 0.79 -6.48
N ARG A 88 3.89 -0.28 -7.26
CA ARG A 88 4.27 -0.24 -8.67
C ARG A 88 3.38 -1.11 -9.54
N ALA A 89 3.15 -0.71 -10.78
CA ALA A 89 2.53 -1.54 -11.81
C ALA A 89 3.01 -1.15 -13.20
N ARG A 90 2.93 -2.14 -14.09
CA ARG A 90 3.03 -1.92 -15.54
C ARG A 90 1.72 -1.37 -16.07
N LEU A 91 1.81 -0.38 -16.93
CA LEU A 91 0.69 0.26 -17.59
C LEU A 91 0.75 0.04 -19.10
N GLU A 92 -0.37 0.29 -19.78
CA GLU A 92 -0.40 0.35 -21.23
C GLU A 92 0.54 1.46 -21.76
N PRO A 93 1.29 1.22 -22.85
CA PRO A 93 2.25 2.18 -23.39
C PRO A 93 1.69 3.58 -23.66
N GLU A 94 0.42 3.66 -24.07
CA GLU A 94 -0.27 4.91 -24.39
C GLU A 94 -0.41 5.84 -23.18
N LEU A 95 -0.49 5.29 -21.97
CA LEU A 95 -0.56 6.06 -20.73
C LEU A 95 0.76 6.78 -20.41
N GLY A 96 1.90 6.26 -20.88
CA GLY A 96 3.21 6.88 -20.64
C GLY A 96 3.36 8.28 -21.22
N ALA A 97 2.60 8.59 -22.28
CA ALA A 97 2.61 9.92 -22.92
C ALA A 97 1.72 10.93 -22.19
N ASP A 98 0.79 10.49 -21.34
CA ASP A 98 -0.18 11.38 -20.66
C ASP A 98 0.52 12.25 -19.60
N PRO A 99 0.57 13.60 -19.77
CA PRO A 99 1.18 14.49 -18.79
C PRO A 99 0.48 14.47 -17.43
N LEU A 100 -0.77 14.03 -17.34
CA LEU A 100 -1.56 13.98 -16.12
C LEU A 100 -1.41 12.68 -15.34
N LEU A 101 -0.69 11.68 -15.87
CA LEU A 101 -0.56 10.37 -15.23
C LEU A 101 -0.06 10.47 -13.76
N GLY A 102 0.81 11.43 -13.47
CA GLY A 102 1.27 11.69 -12.09
C GLY A 102 0.15 12.16 -11.16
N GLU A 103 -0.70 13.09 -11.62
CA GLU A 103 -1.83 13.61 -10.85
C GLU A 103 -2.92 12.55 -10.67
N VAL A 104 -3.19 11.77 -11.71
CA VAL A 104 -4.12 10.63 -11.66
C VAL A 104 -3.63 9.55 -10.70
N GLY A 105 -2.34 9.20 -10.76
CA GLY A 105 -1.74 8.25 -9.82
C GLY A 105 -1.83 8.72 -8.37
N TRP A 106 -1.75 10.04 -8.14
CA TRP A 106 -1.90 10.62 -6.81
C TRP A 106 -3.36 10.59 -6.36
N SER A 107 -4.29 10.88 -7.29
CA SER A 107 -5.73 10.87 -7.00
C SER A 107 -6.19 9.48 -6.55
N TRP A 108 -5.65 8.39 -7.12
CA TRP A 108 -5.99 7.03 -6.68
C TRP A 108 -5.75 6.80 -5.18
N LEU A 109 -4.68 7.34 -4.60
CA LEU A 109 -4.44 7.24 -3.16
C LEU A 109 -5.40 8.12 -2.37
N THR A 110 -5.59 9.38 -2.78
CA THR A 110 -6.47 10.30 -2.04
C THR A 110 -7.93 9.86 -2.10
N ASP A 111 -8.37 9.28 -3.21
CA ASP A 111 -9.72 8.76 -3.40
C ASP A 111 -9.94 7.52 -2.53
N ALA A 112 -8.97 6.59 -2.49
CA ALA A 112 -9.03 5.44 -1.60
C ALA A 112 -9.11 5.86 -0.12
N ILE A 113 -8.33 6.87 0.30
CA ILE A 113 -8.41 7.42 1.65
C ILE A 113 -9.81 7.98 1.94
N HIS A 114 -10.34 8.82 1.04
CA HIS A 114 -11.65 9.44 1.22
C HIS A 114 -12.80 8.42 1.21
N ALA A 115 -12.69 7.36 0.42
CA ALA A 115 -13.71 6.32 0.31
C ALA A 115 -13.82 5.46 1.59
N ASN A 116 -12.70 5.23 2.28
CA ASN A 116 -12.67 4.41 3.49
C ASN A 116 -12.88 5.21 4.79
N GLY A 117 -12.76 6.54 4.76
CA GLY A 117 -13.10 7.41 5.89
C GLY A 117 -12.14 7.38 7.08
N ALA A 118 -11.01 6.68 6.97
CA ALA A 118 -10.02 6.56 8.02
C ALA A 118 -9.39 7.92 8.36
N GLY A 119 -9.21 8.21 9.64
CA GLY A 119 -8.55 9.44 10.08
C GLY A 119 -7.05 9.42 9.79
N PHE A 120 -6.55 10.45 9.11
CA PHE A 120 -5.13 10.59 8.76
C PHE A 120 -4.63 12.03 8.88
N ARG A 121 -3.29 12.18 8.97
CA ARG A 121 -2.55 13.45 8.95
C ARG A 121 -1.26 13.30 8.15
N ALA A 122 -0.57 14.41 7.92
CA ALA A 122 0.78 14.44 7.34
C ALA A 122 0.93 13.58 6.07
N LEU A 123 -0.11 13.58 5.21
CA LEU A 123 -0.10 12.87 3.93
C LEU A 123 0.89 13.56 2.99
N GLY A 124 1.77 12.76 2.40
CA GLY A 124 2.69 13.24 1.38
C GLY A 124 3.31 12.09 0.60
N GLY A 125 3.81 12.40 -0.59
CA GLY A 125 4.38 11.40 -1.47
C GLY A 125 4.77 11.95 -2.83
N THR A 126 5.12 11.01 -3.71
CA THR A 126 5.50 11.26 -5.10
C THR A 126 4.91 10.15 -5.96
N VAL A 127 4.48 10.52 -7.16
CA VAL A 127 4.16 9.59 -8.24
C VAL A 127 5.23 9.73 -9.31
N THR A 128 5.82 8.62 -9.72
CA THR A 128 6.85 8.57 -10.77
C THR A 128 6.34 7.72 -11.91
N ARG A 129 6.46 8.22 -13.13
CA ARG A 129 6.27 7.42 -14.35
C ARG A 129 7.63 7.10 -14.96
N VAL A 130 7.83 5.86 -15.37
CA VAL A 130 9.03 5.41 -16.07
C VAL A 130 8.59 4.96 -17.46
N VAL A 131 9.16 5.58 -18.50
CA VAL A 131 8.93 5.20 -19.90
C VAL A 131 10.23 4.66 -20.45
N SER A 132 10.23 3.40 -20.87
CA SER A 132 11.37 2.71 -21.44
C SER A 132 11.13 2.45 -22.92
N GLU A 133 11.93 3.09 -23.77
CA GLU A 133 11.93 2.87 -25.22
C GLU A 133 13.12 2.01 -25.62
N SER A 134 12.88 1.04 -26.50
CA SER A 134 13.90 0.10 -26.95
C SER A 134 14.53 0.54 -28.28
N PHE A 135 15.85 0.44 -28.39
CA PHE A 135 16.61 0.83 -29.60
C PHE A 135 17.65 -0.22 -29.98
N GLY A 136 18.09 -0.21 -31.24
CA GLY A 136 19.20 -1.04 -31.73
C GLY A 136 18.91 -2.54 -31.58
N ALA A 137 19.76 -3.26 -30.84
CA ALA A 137 19.62 -4.70 -30.61
C ALA A 137 18.34 -5.09 -29.84
N LEU A 138 17.62 -4.12 -29.27
CA LEU A 138 16.35 -4.33 -28.57
C LEU A 138 15.16 -3.78 -29.36
N ALA A 139 15.34 -3.33 -30.61
CA ALA A 139 14.30 -2.64 -31.38
C ALA A 139 13.00 -3.47 -31.59
N ASP A 140 13.09 -4.80 -31.50
CA ASP A 140 11.93 -5.69 -31.60
C ASP A 140 11.13 -5.81 -30.27
N ARG A 141 11.56 -5.14 -29.20
CA ARG A 141 10.82 -5.10 -27.92
C ARG A 141 9.91 -3.89 -27.87
N ASP A 142 8.66 -4.12 -27.48
CA ASP A 142 7.72 -3.05 -27.19
C ASP A 142 8.24 -2.16 -26.06
N GLY A 143 7.81 -0.88 -26.08
CA GLY A 143 8.08 0.03 -24.98
C GLY A 143 7.38 -0.41 -23.69
N GLU A 144 7.98 -0.09 -22.55
CA GLU A 144 7.44 -0.41 -21.23
C GLU A 144 7.12 0.88 -20.48
N VAL A 145 5.93 0.95 -19.87
CA VAL A 145 5.54 2.03 -18.98
C VAL A 145 5.28 1.45 -17.60
N GLU A 146 5.92 2.04 -16.58
CA GLU A 146 5.70 1.71 -15.18
C GLU A 146 5.27 2.97 -14.43
N ILE A 147 4.33 2.81 -13.49
CA ILE A 147 4.01 3.83 -12.50
C ILE A 147 4.45 3.37 -11.12
N GLU A 148 5.08 4.27 -10.38
CA GLU A 148 5.44 4.08 -8.97
C GLU A 148 4.74 5.13 -8.11
N VAL A 149 4.02 4.69 -7.08
CA VAL A 149 3.45 5.56 -6.05
C VAL A 149 4.23 5.33 -4.75
N ARG A 150 4.93 6.38 -4.29
CA ARG A 150 5.62 6.42 -3.00
C ARG A 150 4.90 7.39 -2.11
N ALA A 151 4.32 6.92 -1.01
CA ALA A 151 3.56 7.80 -0.15
C ALA A 151 3.73 7.42 1.32
N SER A 152 3.32 8.34 2.18
CA SER A 152 3.22 8.09 3.60
C SER A 152 2.20 9.01 4.22
N TRP A 153 1.53 8.52 5.25
CA TRP A 153 0.53 9.26 6.02
C TRP A 153 0.55 8.75 7.46
N SER A 154 -0.08 9.50 8.34
CA SER A 154 -0.08 9.21 9.76
C SER A 154 -1.50 8.91 10.22
N PRO A 155 -1.82 7.64 10.56
CA PRO A 155 -3.08 7.27 11.22
C PRO A 155 -3.35 8.14 12.45
N THR A 156 -4.59 8.56 12.65
CA THR A 156 -4.98 9.29 13.87
C THR A 156 -5.39 8.37 15.01
N GLU A 157 -5.73 7.12 14.68
CA GLU A 157 -6.25 6.09 15.57
C GLU A 157 -5.46 4.79 15.36
N PRO A 158 -5.46 3.87 16.36
CA PRO A 158 -4.71 2.61 16.27
C PRO A 158 -5.39 1.55 15.39
N ASP A 159 -6.55 1.84 14.78
CA ASP A 159 -7.18 0.92 13.83
C ASP A 159 -6.43 0.95 12.49
N LEU A 160 -5.51 0.00 12.34
CA LEU A 160 -4.70 -0.13 11.12
C LEU A 160 -5.43 -0.89 10.01
N GLY A 161 -6.58 -1.51 10.30
CA GLY A 161 -7.34 -2.31 9.34
C GLY A 161 -7.86 -1.47 8.18
N GLU A 162 -8.43 -0.31 8.47
CA GLU A 162 -8.90 0.65 7.45
C GLU A 162 -7.75 1.16 6.58
N HIS A 163 -6.57 1.37 7.16
CA HIS A 163 -5.39 1.79 6.41
C HIS A 163 -4.83 0.70 5.48
N LEU A 164 -4.93 -0.57 5.89
CA LEU A 164 -4.60 -1.69 5.02
C LEU A 164 -5.60 -1.82 3.87
N LEU A 165 -6.89 -1.56 4.11
CA LEU A 165 -7.92 -1.52 3.06
C LEU A 165 -7.65 -0.41 2.04
N ILE A 166 -7.37 0.81 2.51
CA ILE A 166 -6.97 1.95 1.65
C ILE A 166 -5.78 1.57 0.76
N TRP A 167 -4.74 0.97 1.35
CA TRP A 167 -3.57 0.56 0.59
C TRP A 167 -3.89 -0.55 -0.42
N SER A 168 -4.73 -1.52 -0.05
CA SER A 168 -5.15 -2.60 -0.93
C SER A 168 -5.97 -2.08 -2.12
N GLU A 169 -6.80 -1.06 -1.91
CA GLU A 169 -7.59 -0.40 -2.95
C GLU A 169 -6.72 0.38 -3.92
N LEU A 170 -5.72 1.12 -3.41
CA LEU A 170 -4.69 1.74 -4.23
C LEU A 170 -3.99 0.67 -5.09
N LEU A 171 -3.55 -0.42 -4.47
CA LEU A 171 -2.83 -1.49 -5.13
C LEU A 171 -3.67 -2.14 -6.25
N CYS A 172 -4.97 -2.39 -6.01
CA CYS A 172 -5.88 -2.90 -7.03
C CYS A 172 -6.16 -1.89 -8.15
N THR A 173 -6.31 -0.61 -7.82
CA THR A 173 -6.54 0.45 -8.80
C THR A 173 -5.34 0.59 -9.73
N VAL A 174 -4.13 0.61 -9.17
CA VAL A 174 -2.87 0.65 -9.91
C VAL A 174 -2.68 -0.62 -10.76
N ALA A 175 -3.19 -1.77 -10.31
CA ALA A 175 -3.23 -3.02 -11.08
C ALA A 175 -4.28 -3.07 -12.21
N GLY A 176 -5.08 -2.00 -12.38
CA GLY A 176 -6.16 -1.95 -13.38
C GLY A 176 -7.36 -2.84 -13.05
N LEU A 177 -7.51 -3.29 -11.79
CA LEU A 177 -8.68 -4.06 -11.39
C LEU A 177 -9.88 -3.11 -11.16
N PRO A 178 -11.09 -3.47 -11.63
CA PRO A 178 -12.27 -2.66 -11.38
C PRO A 178 -12.57 -2.60 -9.88
N PRO A 179 -13.14 -1.49 -9.38
CA PRO A 179 -13.57 -1.39 -7.99
C PRO A 179 -14.65 -2.42 -7.70
N LEU A 180 -14.68 -2.94 -6.47
CA LEU A 180 -15.74 -3.85 -6.06
C LEU A 180 -17.06 -3.08 -5.87
N PRO A 181 -18.21 -3.64 -6.26
CA PRO A 181 -19.51 -3.08 -5.90
C PRO A 181 -19.64 -2.98 -4.37
N GLN A 182 -20.24 -1.89 -3.87
CA GLN A 182 -20.49 -1.72 -2.44
C GLN A 182 -21.24 -2.93 -1.87
N GLY A 183 -20.68 -3.57 -0.84
CA GLY A 183 -21.30 -4.70 -0.13
C GLY A 183 -20.84 -6.11 -0.54
N VAL A 184 -19.84 -6.26 -1.41
CA VAL A 184 -19.25 -7.56 -1.76
C VAL A 184 -17.93 -7.78 -1.01
N THR A 185 -17.98 -8.51 0.11
CA THR A 185 -16.79 -9.20 0.63
C THR A 185 -16.57 -10.46 -0.20
N ALA A 186 -15.37 -10.68 -0.73
CA ALA A 186 -15.07 -11.87 -1.50
C ALA A 186 -15.29 -13.15 -0.66
N LEU A 187 -16.22 -13.99 -1.08
CA LEU A 187 -16.46 -15.30 -0.46
C LEU A 187 -15.36 -16.26 -0.91
N SER A 188 -14.45 -16.61 0.00
CA SER A 188 -13.47 -17.68 -0.24
C SER A 188 -14.19 -19.03 -0.24
N GLY A 189 -14.29 -19.65 -1.42
CA GLY A 189 -14.69 -21.04 -1.57
C GLY A 189 -13.66 -21.95 -0.90
N HIS A 190 -14.08 -22.64 0.16
CA HIS A 190 -13.25 -23.64 0.83
C HIS A 190 -13.08 -24.84 -0.10
N SER A 191 -11.86 -25.08 -0.60
CA SER A 191 -11.47 -26.43 -1.00
C SER A 191 -11.12 -27.21 0.26
N ARG A 192 -11.79 -28.34 0.43
CA ARG A 192 -11.41 -29.39 1.40
C ARG A 192 -10.13 -30.09 0.97
#